data_AF-A0A9X1WJJ4-F1
#
_entry.id   AF-A0A9X1WJJ4-F1
#
_cell.length_a   1.000
_cell.length_b   1.000
_cell.length_c   1.000
_cell.angle_alpha   90.00
_cell.angle_beta   90.00
_cell.angle_gamma   90.00
#
_symmetry.space_group_name_H-M   'P 1'
#
loop_
_entity.id
_entity.type
_entity.pdbx_description
1 polymer ?
#
loop_
_entity_poly.entity_id
_entity_poly.type
_entity_poly.pdbx_seq_one_letter_code
_entity_poly.pdbx_strand_id
1 'polypeptide(L)'
;MSSAPTYDPAACRVGITPGHAVLHVELWHPNWGSAATDALRRSLFGADGPAGGSAPDVSAAHRMLDEALGAGRAAGWLGRVTVTDHSPGHSVGMAELQDRVERMAQDAVGADGRPAYAVLNAGQGATRRTARVVLPLSPTVAPGCDLHVPVTLGTDPVASSDLTMAQIEDRSAAVREALADTVDENNAGILAVTEFRSGADTMHFYLDSTAPAVMDRSVLNTLRAVASAWQYGDTVVDEEDDPGWDAVRAYRV
;
A
#
# COMPACT_ATOMS: atom_id res chain seq x y z
N MET A 1 36.77 -9.45 -10.54
CA MET A 1 35.38 -9.15 -10.13
C MET A 1 34.91 -10.33 -9.31
N SER A 2 34.78 -10.17 -7.99
CA SER A 2 34.32 -11.27 -7.12
C SER A 2 32.82 -11.43 -7.34
N SER A 3 32.37 -12.66 -7.67
CA SER A 3 30.95 -13.00 -7.72
C SER A 3 30.30 -12.64 -6.39
N ALA A 4 29.17 -11.95 -6.42
CA ALA A 4 28.36 -11.77 -5.23
C ALA A 4 27.99 -13.18 -4.67
N PRO A 5 27.93 -13.35 -3.34
CA PRO A 5 27.48 -14.60 -2.75
C PRO A 5 26.06 -14.91 -3.23
N THR A 6 25.86 -16.12 -3.76
CA THR A 6 24.52 -16.64 -4.10
C THR A 6 23.88 -17.16 -2.81
N TYR A 7 22.75 -16.57 -2.43
CA TYR A 7 21.94 -17.00 -1.30
C TYR A 7 20.78 -17.86 -1.81
N ASP A 8 20.40 -18.90 -1.08
CA ASP A 8 19.27 -19.77 -1.42
C ASP A 8 18.01 -19.25 -0.70
N PRO A 9 16.98 -18.77 -1.44
CA PRO A 9 15.72 -18.32 -0.84
C PRO A 9 15.05 -19.39 0.02
N ALA A 10 15.20 -20.69 -0.29
CA ALA A 10 14.59 -21.78 0.45
C ALA A 10 15.18 -21.95 1.87
N ALA A 11 16.41 -21.48 2.08
CA ALA A 11 17.08 -21.49 3.37
C ALA A 11 16.69 -20.31 4.27
N CYS A 12 15.97 -19.31 3.74
CA CYS A 12 15.55 -18.13 4.50
C CYS A 12 14.51 -18.46 5.58
N ARG A 13 14.60 -17.73 6.68
CA ARG A 13 13.55 -17.64 7.70
C ARG A 13 12.95 -16.25 7.69
N VAL A 14 11.64 -16.19 7.66
CA VAL A 14 10.88 -14.95 7.56
C VAL A 14 9.98 -14.81 8.78
N GLY A 15 10.26 -13.81 9.62
CA GLY A 15 9.30 -13.32 10.60
C GLY A 15 8.25 -12.49 9.89
N ILE A 16 6.96 -12.74 10.15
CA ILE A 16 5.85 -12.01 9.52
C ILE A 16 5.09 -11.26 10.61
N THR A 17 5.00 -9.95 10.44
CA THR A 17 4.10 -9.09 11.21
C THR A 17 3.01 -8.56 10.28
N PRO A 18 1.72 -8.87 10.52
CA PRO A 18 0.65 -8.36 9.68
C PRO A 18 0.53 -6.84 9.85
N GLY A 19 0.52 -6.11 8.73
CA GLY A 19 -0.06 -4.77 8.64
C GLY A 19 -1.54 -4.85 8.25
N HIS A 20 -2.19 -3.71 8.04
CA HIS A 20 -3.59 -3.72 7.60
C HIS A 20 -3.76 -4.05 6.12
N ALA A 21 -2.87 -3.52 5.25
CA ALA A 21 -2.93 -3.75 3.80
C ALA A 21 -1.67 -4.43 3.24
N VAL A 22 -0.65 -4.65 4.07
CA VAL A 22 0.64 -5.26 3.68
C VAL A 22 1.15 -6.22 4.74
N LEU A 23 2.18 -6.99 4.42
CA LEU A 23 2.98 -7.73 5.38
C LEU A 23 4.28 -6.99 5.67
N HIS A 24 4.62 -6.85 6.94
CA HIS A 24 5.98 -6.50 7.35
C HIS A 24 6.77 -7.77 7.58
N VAL A 25 7.97 -7.82 7.02
CA VAL A 25 8.80 -9.02 7.03
C VAL A 25 10.15 -8.73 7.66
N GLU A 26 10.59 -9.65 8.51
CA GLU A 26 11.94 -9.70 9.06
C GLU A 26 12.64 -10.92 8.47
N LEU A 27 13.72 -10.72 7.72
CA LEU A 27 14.41 -11.78 6.99
C LEU A 27 15.75 -12.12 7.64
N TRP A 28 15.99 -13.42 7.73
CA TRP A 28 17.26 -14.01 8.09
C TRP A 28 17.63 -15.13 7.12
N HIS A 29 18.92 -15.26 6.82
CA HIS A 29 19.49 -16.36 6.05
C HIS A 29 20.60 -17.02 6.87
N PRO A 30 20.80 -18.34 6.83
CA PRO A 30 21.81 -19.04 7.64
C PRO A 30 23.26 -18.57 7.43
N ASN A 31 23.57 -18.05 6.24
CA ASN A 31 24.87 -17.43 5.93
C ASN A 31 25.03 -16.01 6.53
N TRP A 32 23.98 -15.44 7.13
CA TRP A 32 24.03 -14.19 7.88
C TRP A 32 24.16 -14.47 9.37
N GLY A 33 25.07 -13.75 10.02
CA GLY A 33 25.30 -13.88 11.44
C GLY A 33 26.30 -12.86 11.97
N SER A 34 26.12 -12.46 13.23
CA SER A 34 27.18 -11.77 13.96
C SER A 34 28.24 -12.78 14.42
N ALA A 35 29.44 -12.28 14.73
CA ALA A 35 30.49 -13.08 15.35
C ALA A 35 30.02 -13.77 16.66
N ALA A 36 29.06 -13.18 17.38
CA ALA A 36 28.48 -13.75 18.58
C ALA A 36 27.54 -14.93 18.26
N THR A 37 26.67 -14.79 17.25
CA THR A 37 25.80 -15.87 16.76
C THR A 37 26.63 -17.03 16.20
N ASP A 38 27.73 -16.73 15.52
CA ASP A 38 28.68 -17.72 15.02
C ASP A 38 29.41 -18.46 16.15
N ALA A 39 29.82 -17.76 17.21
CA ALA A 39 30.42 -18.39 18.39
C ALA A 39 29.43 -19.31 19.11
N LEU A 40 28.18 -18.88 19.26
CA LEU A 40 27.11 -19.70 19.84
C LEU A 40 26.82 -20.94 18.96
N ARG A 41 26.78 -20.77 17.64
CA ARG A 41 26.55 -21.84 16.66
C ARG A 41 27.66 -22.88 16.69
N ARG A 42 28.93 -22.47 16.72
CA ARG A 42 30.07 -23.40 16.88
C ARG A 42 30.03 -24.14 18.21
N SER A 43 29.56 -23.50 19.28
CA SER A 43 29.40 -24.13 20.59
C SER A 43 28.25 -25.14 20.63
N LEU A 44 27.16 -24.91 19.88
CA LEU A 44 25.97 -25.77 19.90
C LEU A 44 26.01 -26.89 18.85
N PHE A 45 26.63 -26.66 17.69
CA PHE A 45 26.61 -27.57 16.54
C PHE A 45 27.99 -28.05 16.07
N GLY A 46 29.07 -27.65 16.75
CA GLY A 46 30.44 -27.98 16.37
C GLY A 46 31.02 -27.06 15.29
N ALA A 47 32.31 -27.25 14.96
CA ALA A 47 33.04 -26.40 14.03
C ALA A 47 32.53 -26.46 12.57
N ASP A 48 31.76 -27.50 12.22
CA ASP A 48 31.25 -27.77 10.87
C ASP A 48 29.82 -27.24 10.63
N GLY A 49 29.26 -26.45 11.55
CA GLY A 49 27.96 -25.81 11.35
C GLY A 49 27.97 -24.80 10.17
N PRO A 50 26.79 -24.46 9.60
CA PRO A 50 26.71 -23.51 8.49
C PRO A 50 27.39 -22.18 8.86
N ALA A 51 28.30 -21.72 8.02
CA ALA A 51 29.11 -20.54 8.25
C ALA A 51 28.26 -19.26 8.12
N GLY A 52 27.86 -18.68 9.25
CA GLY A 52 27.13 -17.42 9.32
C GLY A 52 28.06 -16.20 9.34
N GLY A 53 29.11 -16.20 8.51
CA GLY A 53 30.19 -15.23 8.60
C GLY A 53 29.95 -13.90 7.88
N SER A 54 28.82 -13.75 7.19
CA SER A 54 28.50 -12.51 6.46
C SER A 54 27.56 -11.61 7.26
N ALA A 55 27.80 -10.30 7.21
CA ALA A 55 26.83 -9.34 7.70
C ALA A 55 25.49 -9.49 6.93
N PRO A 56 24.35 -9.14 7.56
CA PRO A 56 23.07 -9.06 6.85
C PRO A 56 23.18 -8.23 5.57
N ASP A 57 22.76 -8.81 4.45
CA ASP A 57 22.79 -8.16 3.13
C ASP A 57 21.37 -7.78 2.71
N VAL A 58 21.05 -6.48 2.85
CA VAL A 58 19.74 -5.91 2.49
C VAL A 58 19.42 -6.10 1.01
N SER A 59 20.41 -5.89 0.13
CA SER A 59 20.19 -6.05 -1.31
C SER A 59 19.96 -7.50 -1.69
N ALA A 60 20.62 -8.46 -1.03
CA ALA A 60 20.33 -9.88 -1.21
C ALA A 60 18.93 -10.26 -0.70
N ALA A 61 18.51 -9.74 0.45
CA ALA A 61 17.17 -9.98 0.97
C ALA A 61 16.08 -9.54 -0.01
N HIS A 62 16.20 -8.33 -0.57
CA HIS A 62 15.27 -7.84 -1.59
C HIS A 62 15.26 -8.72 -2.85
N ARG A 63 16.45 -9.12 -3.36
CA ARG A 63 16.52 -10.03 -4.51
C ARG A 63 15.83 -11.37 -4.26
N MET A 64 16.03 -11.97 -3.08
CA MET A 64 15.39 -13.24 -2.72
C MET A 64 13.86 -13.10 -2.60
N LEU A 65 13.37 -11.98 -2.07
CA LEU A 65 11.94 -11.68 -2.02
C LEU A 65 11.36 -11.47 -3.42
N ASP A 66 12.05 -10.72 -4.29
CA ASP A 66 11.63 -10.49 -5.67
C ASP A 66 11.63 -11.78 -6.49
N GLU A 67 12.61 -12.67 -6.28
CA GLU A 67 12.67 -13.98 -6.94
C GLU A 67 11.53 -14.89 -6.46
N ALA A 68 11.23 -14.90 -5.17
CA ALA A 68 10.20 -15.77 -4.60
C ALA A 68 8.77 -15.30 -4.88
N LEU A 69 8.51 -14.00 -4.80
CA LEU A 69 7.17 -13.43 -4.91
C LEU A 69 6.87 -12.87 -6.30
N GLY A 70 7.92 -12.48 -7.04
CA GLY A 70 7.84 -11.57 -8.17
C GLY A 70 7.87 -10.11 -7.71
N ALA A 71 8.65 -9.26 -8.40
CA ALA A 71 8.87 -7.85 -8.05
C ALA A 71 7.57 -7.05 -7.83
N GLY A 72 6.54 -7.27 -8.67
CA GLY A 72 5.25 -6.58 -8.51
C GLY A 72 4.51 -6.98 -7.22
N ARG A 73 4.49 -8.28 -6.89
CA ARG A 73 3.86 -8.74 -5.64
C ARG A 73 4.65 -8.27 -4.43
N ALA A 74 5.99 -8.33 -4.47
CA ALA A 74 6.84 -7.82 -3.42
C ALA A 74 6.59 -6.32 -3.18
N ALA A 75 6.58 -5.52 -4.24
CA ALA A 75 6.33 -4.08 -4.16
C ALA A 75 4.93 -3.74 -3.61
N GLY A 76 3.89 -4.48 -4.03
CA GLY A 76 2.52 -4.23 -3.61
C GLY A 76 2.20 -4.69 -2.19
N TRP A 77 2.64 -5.89 -1.83
CA TRP A 77 2.20 -6.59 -0.62
C TRP A 77 3.18 -6.56 0.54
N LEU A 78 4.44 -6.17 0.31
CA LEU A 78 5.40 -6.00 1.40
C LEU A 78 5.51 -4.53 1.78
N GLY A 79 5.42 -4.27 3.08
CA GLY A 79 5.68 -2.96 3.67
C GLY A 79 7.15 -2.84 4.10
N ARG A 80 7.38 -2.82 5.41
CA ARG A 80 8.74 -2.82 5.96
C ARG A 80 9.40 -4.18 5.75
N VAL A 81 10.59 -4.15 5.15
CA VAL A 81 11.51 -5.28 5.05
C VAL A 81 12.70 -4.99 5.97
N THR A 82 12.84 -5.78 7.03
CA THR A 82 13.98 -5.71 7.94
C THR A 82 14.87 -6.93 7.70
N VAL A 83 16.19 -6.76 7.76
CA VAL A 83 17.14 -7.87 7.66
C VAL A 83 17.91 -7.98 8.97
N THR A 84 17.99 -9.19 9.50
CA THR A 84 18.51 -9.46 10.84
C THR A 84 19.64 -10.48 10.80
N ASP A 85 20.46 -10.51 11.85
CA ASP A 85 21.62 -11.40 12.01
C ASP A 85 21.29 -12.68 12.80
N HIS A 86 20.03 -12.83 13.21
CA HIS A 86 19.52 -13.99 13.93
C HIS A 86 18.16 -14.42 13.37
N SER A 87 17.80 -15.70 13.52
CA SER A 87 16.50 -16.18 13.07
C SER A 87 15.36 -15.50 13.85
N PRO A 88 14.35 -14.94 13.18
CA PRO A 88 13.17 -14.38 13.86
C PRO A 88 12.41 -15.46 14.65
N GLY A 89 11.76 -15.05 15.73
CA GLY A 89 10.83 -15.92 16.47
C GLY A 89 9.62 -16.27 15.63
N HIS A 90 9.12 -17.51 15.73
CA HIS A 90 7.97 -18.01 14.94
C HIS A 90 8.10 -17.81 13.42
N SER A 91 9.34 -17.84 12.91
CA SER A 91 9.62 -17.64 11.49
C SER A 91 9.02 -18.73 10.61
N VAL A 92 8.59 -18.35 9.42
CA VAL A 92 8.16 -19.25 8.35
C VAL A 92 9.22 -19.38 7.26
N GLY A 93 9.06 -20.33 6.35
CA GLY A 93 9.90 -20.43 5.14
C GLY A 93 9.40 -19.48 4.04
N MET A 94 10.25 -19.25 3.03
CA MET A 94 9.90 -18.39 1.87
C MET A 94 8.67 -18.88 1.10
N ALA A 95 8.49 -20.20 0.96
CA ALA A 95 7.32 -20.79 0.31
C ALA A 95 6.00 -20.45 1.04
N GLU A 96 6.01 -20.43 2.38
CA GLU A 96 4.81 -20.06 3.14
C GLU A 96 4.51 -18.55 3.04
N LEU A 97 5.53 -17.70 2.98
CA LEU A 97 5.33 -16.28 2.66
C LEU A 97 4.68 -16.13 1.27
N GLN A 98 5.16 -16.87 0.28
CA GLN A 98 4.60 -16.87 -1.07
C GLN A 98 3.12 -17.26 -1.07
N ASP A 99 2.75 -18.36 -0.39
CA ASP A 99 1.35 -18.79 -0.29
C ASP A 99 0.45 -17.74 0.38
N ARG A 100 0.97 -17.04 1.39
CA ARG A 100 0.22 -15.96 2.07
C ARG A 100 -0.01 -14.77 1.16
N VAL A 101 1.04 -14.31 0.47
CA VAL A 101 0.94 -13.17 -0.48
C VAL A 101 0.04 -13.52 -1.66
N GLU A 102 0.12 -14.75 -2.18
CA GLU A 102 -0.75 -15.22 -3.25
C GLU A 102 -2.23 -15.22 -2.82
N ARG A 103 -2.54 -15.68 -1.61
CA ARG A 103 -3.90 -15.62 -1.07
C ARG A 103 -4.39 -14.17 -0.92
N MET A 104 -3.56 -13.29 -0.39
CA MET A 104 -3.90 -11.86 -0.30
C MET A 104 -4.18 -11.25 -1.68
N ALA A 105 -3.37 -11.61 -2.70
CA ALA A 105 -3.57 -11.15 -4.06
C ALA A 105 -4.88 -11.68 -4.68
N GLN A 106 -5.25 -12.93 -4.39
CA GLN A 106 -6.52 -13.52 -4.83
C GLN A 106 -7.72 -12.86 -4.16
N ASP A 107 -7.65 -12.62 -2.85
CA ASP A 107 -8.70 -11.93 -2.08
C ASP A 107 -8.83 -10.44 -2.47
N ALA A 108 -7.79 -9.88 -3.10
CA ALA A 108 -7.76 -8.50 -3.56
C ALA A 108 -8.43 -8.27 -4.92
N VAL A 109 -9.05 -9.29 -5.51
CA VAL A 109 -9.78 -9.17 -6.77
C VAL A 109 -11.26 -9.45 -6.50
N GLY A 110 -12.10 -8.47 -6.83
CA GLY A 110 -13.55 -8.58 -6.73
C GLY A 110 -14.12 -9.60 -7.72
N ALA A 111 -15.38 -9.99 -7.52
CA ALA A 111 -16.08 -10.92 -8.42
C ALA A 111 -16.23 -10.39 -9.85
N ASP A 112 -16.12 -9.07 -10.04
CA ASP A 112 -16.13 -8.35 -11.31
C ASP A 112 -14.73 -8.21 -11.95
N GLY A 113 -13.69 -8.75 -11.31
CA GLY A 113 -12.30 -8.63 -11.75
C GLY A 113 -11.65 -7.29 -11.41
N ARG A 114 -12.36 -6.38 -10.71
CA ARG A 114 -11.81 -5.10 -10.27
C ARG A 114 -11.01 -5.26 -8.96
N PRO A 115 -10.07 -4.34 -8.67
CA PRO A 115 -9.39 -4.32 -7.38
C PRO A 115 -10.37 -4.23 -6.22
N ALA A 116 -10.19 -5.07 -5.21
CA ALA A 116 -10.95 -5.02 -3.99
C ALA A 116 -10.53 -3.83 -3.13
N TYR A 117 -11.42 -3.46 -2.21
CA TYR A 117 -11.17 -2.38 -1.26
C TYR A 117 -11.24 -2.89 0.17
N ALA A 118 -10.30 -2.44 1.01
CA ALA A 118 -10.33 -2.67 2.45
C ALA A 118 -10.70 -1.41 3.22
N VAL A 119 -11.36 -1.56 4.36
CA VAL A 119 -11.64 -0.46 5.30
C VAL A 119 -10.61 -0.49 6.42
N LEU A 120 -9.81 0.56 6.48
CA LEU A 120 -8.84 0.84 7.53
C LEU A 120 -9.46 1.72 8.59
N ASN A 121 -9.21 1.38 9.84
CA ASN A 121 -9.48 2.24 10.98
C ASN A 121 -8.13 2.75 11.51
N ALA A 122 -7.74 3.95 11.10
CA ALA A 122 -6.49 4.58 11.51
C ALA A 122 -6.75 5.62 12.62
N GLY A 123 -5.84 5.73 13.59
CA GLY A 123 -5.92 6.73 14.66
C GLY A 123 -6.19 6.15 16.06
N GLN A 124 -5.74 6.87 17.08
CA GLN A 124 -5.97 6.56 18.49
C GLN A 124 -6.79 7.68 19.16
N GLY A 125 -7.73 7.34 20.03
CA GLY A 125 -8.54 8.33 20.76
C GLY A 125 -9.61 9.02 19.90
N ALA A 126 -9.78 10.34 20.07
CA ALA A 126 -10.86 11.11 19.47
C ALA A 126 -10.69 11.43 17.97
N THR A 127 -9.53 11.14 17.37
CA THR A 127 -9.23 11.40 15.95
C THR A 127 -9.22 10.10 15.15
N ARG A 128 -10.28 9.29 15.30
CA ARG A 128 -10.46 8.08 14.49
C ARG A 128 -10.70 8.50 13.05
N ARG A 129 -9.83 8.03 12.17
CA ARG A 129 -9.92 8.18 10.73
C ARG A 129 -10.32 6.83 10.17
N THR A 130 -11.32 6.82 9.32
CA THR A 130 -11.63 5.65 8.51
C THR A 130 -11.09 5.92 7.13
N ALA A 131 -10.44 4.94 6.51
CA ALA A 131 -10.02 5.04 5.13
C ALA A 131 -10.46 3.80 4.38
N ARG A 132 -11.04 3.95 3.19
CA ARG A 132 -11.26 2.86 2.25
C ARG A 132 -10.11 2.88 1.26
N VAL A 133 -9.35 1.79 1.14
CA VAL A 133 -8.14 1.71 0.31
C VAL A 133 -8.25 0.60 -0.71
N VAL A 134 -7.72 0.82 -1.92
CA VAL A 134 -7.55 -0.24 -2.91
C VAL A 134 -6.48 -1.24 -2.47
N LEU A 135 -6.63 -2.52 -2.85
CA LEU A 135 -5.68 -3.58 -2.55
C LEU A 135 -5.03 -4.17 -3.82
N PRO A 136 -3.68 -4.32 -3.86
CA PRO A 136 -2.73 -3.66 -2.96
C PRO A 136 -2.72 -2.13 -3.22
N LEU A 137 -2.43 -1.34 -2.18
CA LEU A 137 -2.25 0.10 -2.33
C LEU A 137 -0.86 0.40 -2.89
N SER A 138 -0.72 0.30 -4.20
CA SER A 138 0.55 0.39 -4.94
C SER A 138 0.29 0.64 -6.43
N PRO A 139 1.20 1.33 -7.16
CA PRO A 139 1.11 1.53 -8.61
C PRO A 139 0.94 0.23 -9.41
N THR A 140 1.31 -0.92 -8.84
CA THR A 140 1.11 -2.24 -9.46
C THR A 140 -0.36 -2.57 -9.74
N VAL A 141 -1.31 -1.97 -9.03
CA VAL A 141 -2.75 -2.19 -9.26
C VAL A 141 -3.30 -1.37 -10.43
N ALA A 142 -2.65 -0.27 -10.78
CA ALA A 142 -3.00 0.59 -11.91
C ALA A 142 -1.72 1.16 -12.55
N PRO A 143 -0.97 0.35 -13.33
CA PRO A 143 0.27 0.77 -13.96
C PRO A 143 0.06 1.98 -14.88
N GLY A 144 0.95 2.97 -14.80
CA GLY A 144 0.86 4.20 -15.59
C GLY A 144 0.03 5.30 -14.94
N CYS A 145 -0.72 5.02 -13.87
CA CYS A 145 -1.40 6.06 -13.08
C CYS A 145 -0.39 6.78 -12.19
N ASP A 146 0.16 7.87 -12.70
CA ASP A 146 1.27 8.66 -12.14
C ASP A 146 0.84 10.05 -11.63
N LEU A 147 -0.32 10.55 -12.03
CA LEU A 147 -0.84 11.85 -11.59
C LEU A 147 -1.75 11.68 -10.36
N HIS A 148 -1.32 12.17 -9.21
CA HIS A 148 -2.14 12.21 -8.00
C HIS A 148 -3.09 13.42 -8.01
N VAL A 149 -4.37 13.16 -7.78
CA VAL A 149 -5.43 14.18 -7.74
C VAL A 149 -6.25 14.00 -6.45
N PRO A 150 -5.90 14.69 -5.36
CA PRO A 150 -6.73 14.72 -4.17
C PRO A 150 -7.93 15.64 -4.38
N VAL A 151 -9.12 15.14 -4.04
CA VAL A 151 -10.37 15.90 -4.00
C VAL A 151 -10.89 15.91 -2.57
N THR A 152 -10.95 17.08 -1.94
CA THR A 152 -11.45 17.25 -0.57
C THR A 152 -12.80 17.95 -0.57
N LEU A 153 -13.76 17.37 0.15
CA LEU A 153 -15.08 17.94 0.45
C LEU A 153 -15.11 18.36 1.92
N GLY A 154 -14.87 19.64 2.20
CA GLY A 154 -14.96 20.20 3.54
C GLY A 154 -16.42 20.39 3.96
N THR A 155 -16.75 20.07 5.20
CA THR A 155 -18.07 20.30 5.78
C THR A 155 -17.99 21.44 6.78
N ASP A 156 -18.62 22.57 6.45
CA ASP A 156 -18.78 23.72 7.33
C ASP A 156 -20.05 23.57 8.18
N PRO A 157 -19.95 23.59 9.53
CA PRO A 157 -21.09 23.41 10.42
C PRO A 157 -22.19 24.46 10.28
N VAL A 158 -21.87 25.67 9.80
CA VAL A 158 -22.86 26.75 9.63
C VAL A 158 -23.64 26.54 8.34
N ALA A 159 -22.95 26.26 7.24
CA ALA A 159 -23.53 25.96 5.93
C ALA A 159 -24.37 24.67 5.94
N SER A 160 -24.06 23.73 6.83
CA SER A 160 -24.79 22.46 6.98
C SER A 160 -25.74 22.43 8.19
N SER A 161 -26.06 23.59 8.78
CA SER A 161 -26.79 23.66 10.07
C SER A 161 -28.24 23.14 10.04
N ASP A 162 -28.85 23.06 8.86
CA ASP A 162 -30.19 22.53 8.63
C ASP A 162 -30.21 21.01 8.36
N LEU A 163 -29.04 20.36 8.32
CA LEU A 163 -28.89 18.94 8.00
C LEU A 163 -28.48 18.14 9.22
N THR A 164 -29.01 16.92 9.27
CA THR A 164 -28.46 15.87 10.14
C THR A 164 -27.14 15.34 9.57
N MET A 165 -26.30 14.76 10.43
CA MET A 165 -25.05 14.12 10.00
C MET A 165 -25.28 13.04 8.94
N ALA A 166 -26.32 12.22 9.07
CA ALA A 166 -26.67 11.21 8.07
C ALA A 166 -26.99 11.81 6.71
N GLN A 167 -27.66 12.97 6.65
CA GLN A 167 -27.94 13.65 5.39
C GLN A 167 -26.68 14.24 4.75
N ILE A 168 -25.72 14.71 5.56
CA ILE A 168 -24.41 15.16 5.07
C ILE A 168 -23.63 13.96 4.50
N GLU A 169 -23.64 12.83 5.20
CA GLU A 169 -23.02 11.58 4.75
C GLU A 169 -23.63 11.06 3.44
N ASP A 170 -24.95 11.04 3.32
CA ASP A 170 -25.64 10.62 2.08
C ASP A 170 -25.31 11.55 0.90
N ARG A 171 -25.26 12.86 1.14
CA ARG A 171 -24.95 13.85 0.09
C ARG A 171 -23.48 13.76 -0.32
N SER A 172 -22.55 13.62 0.63
CA SER A 172 -21.13 13.42 0.32
C SER A 172 -20.92 12.10 -0.41
N ALA A 173 -21.66 11.03 -0.05
CA ALA A 173 -21.63 9.76 -0.77
C ALA A 173 -22.02 9.91 -2.24
N ALA A 174 -23.08 10.65 -2.55
CA ALA A 174 -23.49 10.91 -3.92
C ALA A 174 -22.43 11.68 -4.72
N VAL A 175 -21.78 12.69 -4.13
CA VAL A 175 -20.68 13.42 -4.79
C VAL A 175 -19.47 12.51 -5.00
N ARG A 176 -19.11 11.69 -4.00
CA ARG A 176 -18.00 10.72 -4.10
C ARG A 176 -18.23 9.69 -5.20
N GLU A 177 -19.45 9.18 -5.31
CA GLU A 177 -19.84 8.26 -6.38
C GLU A 177 -19.70 8.93 -7.74
N ALA A 178 -20.26 10.14 -7.92
CA ALA A 178 -20.13 10.88 -9.18
C ALA A 178 -18.66 11.19 -9.57
N LEU A 179 -17.79 11.47 -8.59
CA LEU A 179 -16.35 11.66 -8.82
C LEU A 179 -15.67 10.35 -9.25
N ALA A 180 -16.01 9.22 -8.62
CA ALA A 180 -15.50 7.91 -8.99
C ALA A 180 -15.97 7.51 -10.40
N ASP A 181 -17.25 7.67 -10.69
CA ASP A 181 -17.84 7.39 -12.00
C ASP A 181 -17.17 8.24 -13.09
N THR A 182 -16.87 9.52 -12.81
CA THR A 182 -16.14 10.39 -13.74
C THR A 182 -14.80 9.78 -14.15
N VAL A 183 -14.05 9.19 -13.21
CA VAL A 183 -12.75 8.57 -13.51
C VAL A 183 -12.93 7.24 -14.24
N ASP A 184 -13.87 6.42 -13.78
CA ASP A 184 -14.15 5.09 -14.32
C ASP A 184 -14.69 5.15 -15.76
N GLU A 185 -15.68 6.00 -16.03
CA GLU A 185 -16.32 6.15 -17.36
C GLU A 185 -15.35 6.68 -18.42
N ASN A 186 -14.38 7.49 -18.01
CA ASN A 186 -13.33 8.01 -18.88
C ASN A 186 -12.12 7.08 -18.98
N ASN A 187 -12.11 5.94 -18.26
CA ASN A 187 -10.98 5.03 -18.13
C ASN A 187 -9.67 5.80 -17.85
N ALA A 188 -9.78 6.79 -16.95
CA ALA A 188 -8.72 7.79 -16.72
C ALA A 188 -7.77 7.41 -15.58
N GLY A 189 -8.15 6.46 -14.73
CA GLY A 189 -7.36 6.10 -13.55
C GLY A 189 -8.13 5.28 -12.52
N ILE A 190 -7.79 5.47 -11.25
CA ILE A 190 -8.37 4.75 -10.13
C ILE A 190 -8.56 5.64 -8.89
N LEU A 191 -9.63 5.41 -8.14
CA LEU A 191 -9.77 5.92 -6.76
C LEU A 191 -8.97 5.03 -5.81
N ALA A 192 -7.77 5.46 -5.41
CA ALA A 192 -6.90 4.64 -4.57
C ALA A 192 -7.29 4.65 -3.09
N VAL A 193 -7.69 5.83 -2.57
CA VAL A 193 -8.08 5.99 -1.16
C VAL A 193 -9.27 6.94 -1.03
N THR A 194 -10.24 6.58 -0.20
CA THR A 194 -11.21 7.53 0.37
C THR A 194 -10.96 7.64 1.86
N GLU A 195 -10.53 8.80 2.31
CA GLU A 195 -10.34 9.14 3.69
C GLU A 195 -11.57 9.87 4.24
N PHE A 196 -12.05 9.41 5.40
CA PHE A 196 -13.12 10.02 6.18
C PHE A 196 -12.55 10.63 7.46
N ARG A 197 -12.64 11.95 7.59
CA ARG A 197 -12.25 12.71 8.78
C ARG A 197 -13.44 13.53 9.28
N SER A 198 -13.43 13.87 10.57
CA SER A 198 -14.42 14.81 11.10
C SER A 198 -14.33 16.13 10.34
N GLY A 199 -15.42 16.51 9.67
CA GLY A 199 -15.53 17.75 8.90
C GLY A 199 -14.93 17.70 7.49
N ALA A 200 -14.40 16.58 7.01
CA ALA A 200 -13.93 16.47 5.62
C ALA A 200 -13.80 15.03 5.12
N ASP A 201 -14.22 14.81 3.88
CA ASP A 201 -13.89 13.61 3.11
C ASP A 201 -12.80 13.97 2.10
N THR A 202 -11.80 13.10 1.91
CA THR A 202 -10.76 13.28 0.89
C THR A 202 -10.61 12.03 0.03
N MET A 203 -10.71 12.20 -1.28
CA MET A 203 -10.58 11.14 -2.27
C MET A 203 -9.25 11.32 -3.00
N HIS A 204 -8.40 10.30 -2.96
CA HIS A 204 -7.11 10.29 -3.63
C HIS A 204 -7.25 9.48 -4.92
N PHE A 205 -7.39 10.19 -6.04
CA PHE A 205 -7.36 9.58 -7.36
C PHE A 205 -5.92 9.51 -7.87
N TYR A 206 -5.60 8.45 -8.60
CA TYR A 206 -4.40 8.38 -9.43
C TYR A 206 -4.82 8.20 -10.87
N LEU A 207 -4.46 9.16 -11.71
CA LEU A 207 -4.83 9.22 -13.11
C LEU A 207 -3.62 8.86 -13.99
N ASP A 208 -3.88 8.21 -15.12
CA ASP A 208 -2.88 7.98 -16.17
C ASP A 208 -2.67 9.30 -16.92
N SER A 209 -1.52 9.95 -16.72
CA SER A 209 -1.19 11.23 -17.37
C SER A 209 -1.20 11.15 -18.90
N THR A 210 -1.12 9.95 -19.47
CA THR A 210 -1.16 9.69 -20.91
C THR A 210 -2.56 9.37 -21.45
N ALA A 211 -3.56 9.19 -20.58
CA ALA A 211 -4.93 8.95 -21.00
C ALA A 211 -5.48 10.18 -21.74
N PRO A 212 -6.21 10.02 -22.88
CA PRO A 212 -6.69 11.14 -23.67
C PRO A 212 -7.49 12.18 -22.87
N ALA A 213 -8.38 11.73 -21.98
CA ALA A 213 -9.22 12.59 -21.14
C ALA A 213 -8.44 13.36 -20.06
N VAL A 214 -7.24 12.87 -19.69
CA VAL A 214 -6.33 13.55 -18.77
C VAL A 214 -5.49 14.57 -19.55
N MET A 215 -4.97 14.19 -20.72
CA MET A 215 -4.17 15.06 -21.60
C MET A 215 -4.96 16.29 -22.08
N ASP A 216 -6.23 16.12 -22.46
CA ASP A 216 -7.09 17.23 -22.88
C ASP A 216 -7.76 17.98 -21.72
N ARG A 217 -7.45 17.59 -20.47
CA ARG A 217 -7.94 18.15 -19.21
C ARG A 217 -9.45 17.96 -18.97
N SER A 218 -10.16 17.23 -19.81
CA SER A 218 -11.61 17.04 -19.68
C SER A 218 -11.99 16.38 -18.35
N VAL A 219 -11.32 15.29 -17.96
CA VAL A 219 -11.65 14.58 -16.70
C VAL A 219 -11.38 15.47 -15.48
N LEU A 220 -10.29 16.25 -15.50
CA LEU A 220 -9.92 17.15 -14.40
C LEU A 220 -10.89 18.32 -14.25
N ASN A 221 -11.38 18.86 -15.38
CA ASN A 221 -12.41 19.88 -15.36
C ASN A 221 -13.75 19.32 -14.85
N THR A 222 -14.10 18.08 -15.23
CA THR A 222 -15.29 17.40 -14.72
C THR A 222 -15.18 17.12 -13.22
N LEU A 223 -14.04 16.63 -12.73
CA LEU A 223 -13.80 16.43 -11.29
C LEU A 223 -13.99 17.73 -10.50
N ARG A 224 -13.44 18.85 -10.98
CA ARG A 224 -13.65 20.18 -10.39
C ARG A 224 -15.12 20.61 -10.41
N ALA A 225 -15.81 20.39 -11.52
CA ALA A 225 -17.22 20.74 -11.65
C ALA A 225 -18.10 19.90 -10.70
N VAL A 226 -17.89 18.59 -10.63
CA VAL A 226 -18.61 17.69 -9.72
C VAL A 226 -18.32 18.05 -8.26
N ALA A 227 -17.05 18.28 -7.90
CA ALA A 227 -16.69 18.73 -6.56
C ALA A 227 -17.39 20.04 -6.20
N SER A 228 -17.43 21.02 -7.12
CA SER A 228 -18.08 22.32 -6.89
C SER A 228 -19.60 22.26 -6.67
N ALA A 229 -20.25 21.12 -6.95
CA ALA A 229 -21.65 20.90 -6.59
C ALA A 229 -21.85 20.71 -5.08
N TRP A 230 -20.78 20.46 -4.32
CA TRP A 230 -20.80 20.44 -2.88
C TRP A 230 -21.00 21.84 -2.30
N GLN A 231 -22.18 22.08 -1.73
CA GLN A 231 -22.60 23.39 -1.23
C GLN A 231 -22.47 23.55 0.30
N TYR A 232 -21.93 22.56 1.02
CA TYR A 232 -21.89 22.55 2.49
C TYR A 232 -20.52 22.85 3.07
N GLY A 233 -19.60 23.40 2.26
CA GLY A 233 -18.28 23.84 2.70
C GLY A 233 -17.32 23.93 1.53
N ASP A 234 -16.05 24.21 1.85
CA ASP A 234 -15.03 24.41 0.83
C ASP A 234 -14.65 23.11 0.13
N THR A 235 -14.35 23.20 -1.16
CA THR A 235 -13.81 22.09 -1.95
C THR A 235 -12.43 22.42 -2.48
N VAL A 236 -11.54 21.44 -2.43
CA VAL A 236 -10.18 21.54 -2.95
C VAL A 236 -9.94 20.42 -3.95
N VAL A 237 -9.39 20.77 -5.12
CA VAL A 237 -8.97 19.83 -6.16
C VAL A 237 -7.61 20.26 -6.66
N ASP A 238 -6.58 19.54 -6.25
CA ASP A 238 -5.19 19.77 -6.63
C ASP A 238 -4.66 18.65 -7.53
N GLU A 239 -3.46 18.84 -8.07
CA GLU A 239 -2.77 17.81 -8.86
C GLU A 239 -1.26 17.85 -8.60
N GLU A 240 -0.66 16.67 -8.48
CA GLU A 240 0.78 16.50 -8.26
C GLU A 240 1.27 15.23 -9.00
N ASP A 241 2.47 15.29 -9.55
CA ASP A 241 3.13 14.12 -10.15
C ASP A 241 3.64 13.21 -9.02
N ASP A 242 3.08 12.01 -8.91
CA ASP A 242 3.37 11.03 -7.86
C ASP A 242 3.34 9.58 -8.42
N PRO A 243 4.31 9.21 -9.28
CA PRO A 243 4.39 7.87 -9.85
C PRO A 243 4.68 6.78 -8.81
N GLY A 244 5.16 7.16 -7.61
CA GLY A 244 5.45 6.26 -6.50
C GLY A 244 4.26 5.97 -5.60
N TRP A 245 3.17 6.74 -5.75
CA TRP A 245 2.02 6.77 -4.83
C TRP A 245 2.45 7.10 -3.39
N ASP A 246 3.44 7.98 -3.24
CA ASP A 246 3.99 8.38 -1.95
C ASP A 246 2.95 9.13 -1.10
N ALA A 247 2.02 9.89 -1.72
CA ALA A 247 0.99 10.66 -1.02
C ALA A 247 0.02 9.77 -0.22
N VAL A 248 -0.21 8.52 -0.66
CA VAL A 248 -1.10 7.56 0.02
C VAL A 248 -0.34 6.46 0.77
N ARG A 249 1.00 6.50 0.76
CA ARG A 249 1.83 5.46 1.40
C ARG A 249 1.55 5.27 2.89
N ALA A 250 1.11 6.33 3.57
CA ALA A 250 0.72 6.28 4.98
C ALA A 250 -0.50 5.40 5.26
N TYR A 251 -1.25 4.96 4.25
CA TYR A 251 -2.36 4.01 4.39
C TYR A 251 -1.95 2.54 4.12
N ARG A 252 -0.67 2.28 3.84
CA ARG A 252 -0.14 0.92 3.69
C ARG A 252 0.21 0.23 5.02
N VAL A 253 -0.03 0.87 6.17
CA VAL A 253 0.31 0.34 7.51
C VAL A 253 -0.41 -0.96 7.82
#